data_AF-A0A8J7P0S3-F1
#
_entry.id   AF-A0A8J7P0S3-F1
#
_cell.length_a   1.000
_cell.length_b   1.000
_cell.length_c   1.000
_cell.angle_alpha   90.00
_cell.angle_beta   90.00
_cell.angle_gamma   90.00
#
_symmetry.space_group_name_H-M   'P 1'
#
loop_
_entity.id
_entity.type
_entity.pdbx_description
1 polymer ?
#
loop_
_entity_poly.entity_id
_entity_poly.type
_entity_poly.pdbx_seq_one_letter_code
_entity_poly.pdbx_strand_id
1 'polypeptide(L)'
;MLTHLSVLTIVILAQGLKRGTAPDRLLRSPQGGALRYVRGDLFSCPEEESLAHCISEDCRMGAGIAVLFKKRFSGVEELKAQQKKTGECAVLKRGQRFIYYLVTKKKASQKPTYDSLRKSLEAMKQHCLENGVTRLSIPRIGCGLDCLSWNKVSVMIEEVFHSTDIRITVYTL
;
A
#
# COMPACT_ATOMS: atom_id res chain seq x y z
N MET A 1 64.80 -19.80 -10.45
CA MET A 1 65.46 -18.48 -10.26
C MET A 1 64.48 -17.41 -10.69
N LEU A 2 64.22 -16.47 -9.79
CA LEU A 2 63.41 -15.25 -9.99
C LEU A 2 64.04 -14.30 -11.02
N THR A 3 63.20 -13.56 -11.74
CA THR A 3 63.19 -12.07 -11.86
C THR A 3 61.80 -11.67 -12.44
N HIS A 4 60.87 -11.03 -11.71
CA HIS A 4 60.70 -9.57 -11.47
C HIS A 4 60.86 -8.75 -12.79
N LEU A 5 60.01 -7.84 -13.27
CA LEU A 5 58.90 -7.01 -12.74
C LEU A 5 58.33 -6.19 -13.95
N SER A 6 57.03 -5.81 -13.92
CA SER A 6 56.37 -4.57 -14.46
C SER A 6 56.86 -3.91 -15.80
N VAL A 7 56.04 -3.43 -16.75
CA VAL A 7 55.13 -2.26 -16.70
C VAL A 7 54.31 -2.21 -18.01
N LEU A 8 52.99 -2.00 -17.89
CA LEU A 8 52.06 -1.16 -18.69
C LEU A 8 52.45 -0.75 -20.14
N THR A 9 51.62 -1.12 -21.13
CA THR A 9 51.14 -0.34 -22.33
C THR A 9 50.23 -1.29 -23.14
N ILE A 10 48.89 -1.26 -23.00
CA ILE A 10 47.91 -0.35 -23.59
C ILE A 10 47.78 -0.46 -25.14
N VAL A 11 46.58 -0.88 -25.54
CA VAL A 11 45.82 -0.80 -26.82
C VAL A 11 45.90 -1.89 -27.92
N ILE A 12 44.69 -2.39 -28.22
CA ILE A 12 44.10 -2.96 -29.46
C ILE A 12 44.35 -4.45 -29.77
N LEU A 13 43.51 -5.31 -29.19
CA LEU A 13 43.02 -6.52 -29.86
C LEU A 13 41.53 -6.35 -30.12
N ALA A 14 41.19 -5.92 -31.33
CA ALA A 14 39.88 -6.17 -31.91
C ALA A 14 39.84 -7.65 -32.30
N GLN A 15 38.99 -8.48 -31.67
CA GLN A 15 38.19 -9.55 -32.30
C GLN A 15 37.20 -10.13 -31.27
N GLY A 16 35.91 -10.11 -31.63
CA GLY A 16 34.93 -11.11 -31.20
C GLY A 16 34.06 -10.81 -29.97
N LEU A 17 32.90 -10.14 -30.17
CA LEU A 17 31.71 -10.50 -29.40
C LEU A 17 30.43 -10.29 -30.21
N LYS A 18 29.64 -11.36 -30.24
CA LYS A 18 28.37 -11.56 -30.94
C LYS A 18 27.37 -10.48 -30.56
N ARG A 19 26.79 -9.75 -31.53
CA ARG A 19 25.60 -8.93 -31.29
C ARG A 19 24.37 -9.82 -31.36
N GLY A 20 24.09 -10.49 -30.25
CA GLY A 20 22.76 -11.00 -29.94
C GLY A 20 21.82 -9.81 -29.69
N THR A 21 20.65 -9.92 -30.30
CA THR A 21 19.40 -9.19 -30.09
C THR A 21 19.34 -8.37 -28.79
N ALA A 22 19.25 -7.05 -28.93
CA ALA A 22 18.92 -6.16 -27.82
C ALA A 22 17.49 -6.44 -27.34
N PRO A 23 17.25 -6.71 -26.04
CA PRO A 23 15.92 -6.81 -25.53
C PRO A 23 15.31 -5.41 -25.43
N ASP A 24 14.15 -5.30 -26.08
CA ASP A 24 13.04 -4.39 -25.85
C ASP A 24 13.26 -3.38 -24.72
N ARG A 25 13.65 -2.17 -25.11
CA ARG A 25 13.58 -0.98 -24.25
C ARG A 25 12.10 -0.61 -24.14
N LEU A 26 11.36 -1.38 -23.34
CA LEU A 26 10.06 -0.96 -22.84
C LEU A 26 10.27 0.36 -22.10
N LEU A 27 9.74 1.41 -22.71
CA LEU A 27 9.52 2.70 -22.09
C LEU A 27 8.77 2.44 -20.77
N ARG A 28 9.50 2.46 -19.65
CA ARG A 28 8.85 2.61 -18.35
C ARG A 28 8.17 3.97 -18.39
N SER A 29 6.86 3.96 -18.56
CA SER A 29 6.02 5.14 -18.34
C SER A 29 6.33 5.67 -16.94
N PRO A 30 6.69 6.96 -16.78
CA PRO A 30 6.81 7.56 -15.47
C PRO A 30 5.40 7.95 -15.01
N GLN A 31 4.60 7.01 -14.53
CA GLN A 31 3.23 7.31 -14.10
C GLN A 31 2.87 6.50 -12.86
N GLY A 32 2.71 7.20 -11.73
CA GLY A 32 2.13 6.62 -10.52
C GLY A 32 0.81 5.94 -10.87
N GLY A 33 0.63 4.72 -10.38
CA GLY A 33 -0.50 3.89 -10.78
C GLY A 33 -1.83 4.56 -10.47
N ALA A 34 -2.65 4.79 -11.51
CA ALA A 34 -4.01 5.29 -11.37
C ALA A 34 -4.87 4.31 -10.54
N LEU A 35 -5.77 4.85 -9.72
CA LEU A 35 -6.73 4.05 -8.96
C LEU A 35 -7.70 3.33 -9.91
N ARG A 36 -7.86 2.00 -9.73
CA ARG A 36 -8.89 1.24 -10.44
C ARG A 36 -10.22 1.34 -9.68
N TYR A 37 -11.32 1.61 -10.36
CA TYR A 37 -12.64 1.64 -9.73
C TYR A 37 -13.48 0.43 -10.14
N VAL A 38 -14.16 -0.18 -9.16
CA VAL A 38 -15.06 -1.32 -9.36
C VAL A 38 -16.38 -1.05 -8.66
N ARG A 39 -17.49 -1.30 -9.37
CA ARG A 39 -18.82 -1.31 -8.75
C ARG A 39 -19.12 -2.70 -8.19
N GLY A 40 -19.30 -2.82 -6.88
CA GLY A 40 -19.56 -4.10 -6.21
C GLY A 40 -19.24 -4.09 -4.72
N ASP A 41 -19.47 -5.23 -4.07
CA ASP A 41 -19.08 -5.45 -2.67
C ASP A 41 -17.54 -5.50 -2.56
N LEU A 42 -16.98 -4.71 -1.66
CA LEU A 42 -15.54 -4.76 -1.37
C LEU A 42 -15.08 -6.17 -1.00
N PHE A 43 -15.90 -6.91 -0.26
CA PHE A 43 -15.52 -8.24 0.22
C PHE A 43 -15.65 -9.34 -0.84
N SER A 44 -16.10 -9.01 -2.05
CA SER A 44 -16.01 -9.91 -3.21
C SER A 44 -14.69 -9.74 -3.99
N CYS A 45 -13.74 -8.96 -3.48
CA CYS A 45 -12.40 -8.88 -4.06
C CYS A 45 -11.70 -10.24 -4.01
N PRO A 46 -10.69 -10.48 -4.87
CA PRO A 46 -9.90 -11.70 -4.82
C PRO A 46 -9.28 -11.94 -3.43
N GLU A 47 -9.22 -13.20 -3.00
CA GLU A 47 -8.81 -13.57 -1.63
C GLU A 47 -7.35 -13.26 -1.32
N GLU A 48 -6.52 -13.16 -2.37
CA GLU A 48 -5.11 -12.79 -2.28
C GLU A 48 -4.89 -11.27 -2.23
N GLU A 49 -5.92 -10.44 -2.50
CA GLU A 49 -5.81 -8.99 -2.30
C GLU A 49 -5.94 -8.64 -0.82
N SER A 50 -5.00 -7.81 -0.35
CA SER A 50 -5.08 -7.24 1.00
C SER A 50 -6.12 -6.14 1.05
N LEU A 51 -6.74 -5.96 2.21
CA LEU A 51 -7.85 -5.01 2.39
C LEU A 51 -7.43 -3.84 3.27
N ALA A 52 -8.00 -2.65 3.07
CA ALA A 52 -7.81 -1.54 4.00
C ALA A 52 -9.09 -0.77 4.29
N HIS A 53 -9.22 -0.28 5.53
CA HIS A 53 -10.25 0.70 5.91
C HIS A 53 -9.80 1.57 7.08
N CYS A 54 -10.55 2.65 7.36
CA CYS A 54 -10.28 3.55 8.47
C CYS A 54 -10.96 3.11 9.77
N ILE A 55 -10.25 3.29 10.89
CA ILE A 55 -10.77 3.12 12.26
C ILE A 55 -10.28 4.24 13.19
N SER A 56 -10.80 4.21 14.42
CA SER A 56 -10.33 4.98 15.57
C SER A 56 -9.40 4.16 16.46
N GLU A 57 -8.56 4.83 17.27
CA GLU A 57 -7.67 4.18 18.26
C GLU A 57 -8.43 3.26 19.23
N ASP A 58 -9.67 3.64 19.61
CA ASP A 58 -10.54 2.85 20.49
C ASP A 58 -11.09 1.55 19.85
N CYS A 59 -10.79 1.29 18.56
CA CYS A 59 -11.20 0.10 17.80
C CYS A 59 -12.70 -0.24 17.89
N ARG A 60 -13.58 0.77 18.09
CA ARG A 60 -15.01 0.55 18.32
C ARG A 60 -15.69 -0.14 17.14
N MET A 61 -15.35 0.28 15.90
CA MET A 61 -15.83 -0.28 14.63
C MET A 61 -17.36 -0.55 14.60
N GLY A 62 -18.14 0.41 15.10
CA GLY A 62 -19.58 0.24 15.36
C GLY A 62 -20.51 0.71 14.24
N ALA A 63 -20.00 1.28 13.15
CA ALA A 63 -20.82 1.80 12.05
C ALA A 63 -20.14 1.65 10.69
N GLY A 64 -20.94 1.73 9.62
CA GLY A 64 -20.48 1.63 8.24
C GLY A 64 -19.77 0.30 7.94
N ILE A 65 -18.85 0.33 6.98
CA ILE A 65 -18.12 -0.87 6.54
C ILE A 65 -17.26 -1.48 7.66
N ALA A 66 -16.84 -0.69 8.65
CA ALA A 66 -16.04 -1.17 9.78
C ALA A 66 -16.73 -2.28 10.60
N VAL A 67 -18.07 -2.28 10.66
CA VAL A 67 -18.84 -3.38 11.29
C VAL A 67 -18.62 -4.68 10.54
N LEU A 68 -18.57 -4.63 9.21
CA LEU A 68 -18.37 -5.81 8.36
C LEU A 68 -16.94 -6.33 8.50
N PHE A 69 -15.94 -5.45 8.55
CA PHE A 69 -14.54 -5.83 8.86
C PHE A 69 -14.45 -6.53 10.23
N LYS A 70 -15.07 -5.95 11.26
CA LYS A 70 -15.11 -6.53 12.61
C LYS A 70 -15.76 -7.92 12.62
N LYS A 71 -16.88 -8.10 11.93
CA LYS A 71 -17.59 -9.38 11.84
C LYS A 71 -16.81 -10.44 11.06
N ARG A 72 -16.14 -10.06 9.96
CA ARG A 72 -15.46 -10.99 9.06
C ARG A 72 -14.08 -11.40 9.56
N PHE A 73 -13.31 -10.49 10.15
CA PHE A 73 -11.89 -10.72 10.48
C PHE A 73 -11.59 -10.85 11.98
N SER A 74 -12.57 -10.52 12.84
CA SER A 74 -12.41 -10.52 14.30
C SER A 74 -11.16 -9.73 14.73
N GLY A 75 -10.47 -10.13 15.81
CA GLY A 75 -9.14 -9.57 16.14
C GLY A 75 -9.13 -8.20 16.82
N VAL A 76 -10.24 -7.75 17.43
CA VAL A 76 -10.27 -6.44 18.12
C VAL A 76 -9.21 -6.34 19.23
N GLU A 77 -9.03 -7.40 20.02
CA GLU A 77 -8.02 -7.40 21.09
C GLU A 77 -6.59 -7.47 20.53
N GLU A 78 -6.36 -8.18 19.42
CA GLU A 78 -5.08 -8.15 18.69
C GLU A 78 -4.75 -6.73 18.21
N LEU A 79 -5.74 -6.02 17.65
CA LEU A 79 -5.57 -4.64 17.19
C LEU A 79 -5.25 -3.69 18.34
N LYS A 80 -5.96 -3.80 19.47
CA LYS A 80 -5.70 -2.99 20.66
C LYS A 80 -4.32 -3.25 21.26
N ALA A 81 -3.87 -4.52 21.26
CA ALA A 81 -2.56 -4.90 21.78
C ALA A 81 -1.41 -4.26 20.99
N GLN A 82 -1.61 -3.95 19.70
CA GLN A 82 -0.64 -3.20 18.88
C GLN A 82 -0.50 -1.73 19.30
N GLN A 83 -1.44 -1.20 20.09
CA GLN A 83 -1.42 0.15 20.67
C GLN A 83 -1.20 1.28 19.65
N LYS A 84 -1.65 1.07 18.41
CA LYS A 84 -1.50 2.04 17.32
C LYS A 84 -2.24 3.35 17.59
N LYS A 85 -1.61 4.45 17.22
CA LYS A 85 -2.07 5.83 17.42
C LYS A 85 -2.52 6.45 16.10
N THR A 86 -3.21 7.58 16.22
CA THR A 86 -3.65 8.38 15.08
C THR A 86 -2.47 8.70 14.15
N GLY A 87 -2.60 8.38 12.88
CA GLY A 87 -1.56 8.49 11.86
C GLY A 87 -0.78 7.19 11.63
N GLU A 88 -1.03 6.13 12.40
CA GLU A 88 -0.41 4.83 12.19
C GLU A 88 -1.36 3.83 11.52
N CYS A 89 -0.85 2.64 11.22
CA CYS A 89 -1.63 1.53 10.67
C CYS A 89 -1.49 0.30 11.59
N ALA A 90 -2.62 -0.25 12.02
CA ALA A 90 -2.68 -1.57 12.64
C ALA A 90 -2.90 -2.63 11.56
N VAL A 91 -2.41 -3.85 11.79
CA VAL A 91 -2.40 -4.91 10.78
C VAL A 91 -2.84 -6.24 11.38
N LEU A 92 -3.73 -6.95 10.69
CA LEU A 92 -3.99 -8.36 10.96
C LEU A 92 -3.56 -9.20 9.76
N LYS A 93 -2.87 -10.31 10.02
CA LYS A 93 -2.61 -11.33 9.00
C LYS A 93 -3.74 -12.36 9.02
N ARG A 94 -4.36 -12.60 7.88
CA ARG A 94 -5.46 -13.58 7.71
C ARG A 94 -5.25 -14.35 6.41
N GLY A 95 -4.89 -15.63 6.52
CA GLY A 95 -4.49 -16.42 5.36
C GLY A 95 -3.24 -15.85 4.69
N GLN A 96 -3.31 -15.69 3.36
CA GLN A 96 -2.20 -15.17 2.53
C GLN A 96 -2.23 -13.64 2.37
N ARG A 97 -3.13 -12.93 3.07
CA ARG A 97 -3.30 -11.48 2.94
C ARG A 97 -3.21 -10.76 4.28
N PHE A 98 -3.06 -9.44 4.18
CA PHE A 98 -3.13 -8.52 5.31
C PHE A 98 -4.44 -7.73 5.28
N ILE A 99 -4.92 -7.39 6.47
CA ILE A 99 -6.04 -6.49 6.67
C ILE A 99 -5.49 -5.27 7.40
N TYR A 100 -5.51 -4.13 6.71
CA TYR A 100 -4.98 -2.85 7.16
C TYR A 100 -6.06 -1.98 7.81
N TYR A 101 -5.77 -1.53 9.01
CA TYR A 101 -6.63 -0.69 9.82
C TYR A 101 -5.96 0.67 10.00
N LEU A 102 -6.30 1.61 9.12
CA LEU A 102 -5.78 2.96 9.11
C LEU A 102 -6.33 3.71 10.33
N VAL A 103 -5.48 4.02 11.31
CA VAL A 103 -5.89 4.68 12.54
C VAL A 103 -5.90 6.18 12.30
N THR A 104 -7.07 6.74 12.02
CA THR A 104 -7.19 8.12 11.50
C THR A 104 -7.72 9.11 12.53
N LYS A 105 -8.15 8.64 13.69
CA LYS A 105 -8.74 9.46 14.76
C LYS A 105 -8.64 8.78 16.12
N LYS A 106 -8.71 9.56 17.20
CA LYS A 106 -8.60 9.01 18.57
C LYS A 106 -9.86 8.26 18.98
N LYS A 107 -11.04 8.86 18.79
CA LYS A 107 -12.34 8.27 19.19
C LYS A 107 -13.26 8.08 18.00
N ALA A 108 -14.11 7.06 18.06
CA ALA A 108 -15.06 6.77 16.99
C ALA A 108 -16.03 7.93 16.65
N SER A 109 -16.37 8.75 17.65
CA SER A 109 -17.23 9.93 17.51
C SER A 109 -16.56 11.14 16.83
N GLN A 110 -15.23 11.14 16.74
CA GLN A 110 -14.47 12.23 16.11
C GLN A 110 -14.44 12.06 14.59
N LYS A 111 -13.97 13.12 13.90
CA LYS A 111 -13.66 13.10 12.48
C LYS A 111 -12.15 13.07 12.28
N PRO A 112 -11.64 12.33 11.29
CA PRO A 112 -10.23 12.37 10.95
C PRO A 112 -9.86 13.69 10.25
N THR A 113 -8.56 13.94 10.10
CA THR A 113 -8.03 15.02 9.26
C THR A 113 -7.36 14.43 8.03
N TYR A 114 -7.11 15.27 7.01
CA TYR A 114 -6.32 14.85 5.86
C TYR A 114 -4.89 14.44 6.27
N ASP A 115 -4.31 15.12 7.25
CA ASP A 115 -2.98 14.78 7.77
C ASP A 115 -2.95 13.40 8.45
N SER A 116 -3.93 13.10 9.30
CA SER A 116 -3.98 11.80 9.97
C SER A 116 -4.23 10.66 8.97
N LEU A 117 -5.06 10.89 7.96
CA LEU A 117 -5.25 9.94 6.86
C LEU A 117 -3.94 9.73 6.08
N ARG A 118 -3.26 10.80 5.67
CA ARG A 118 -2.00 10.70 4.92
C ARG A 118 -0.95 9.88 5.67
N LYS A 119 -0.70 10.21 6.94
CA LYS A 119 0.26 9.47 7.78
C LYS A 119 -0.09 7.99 7.88
N SER A 120 -1.38 7.67 8.06
CA SER A 120 -1.80 6.27 8.12
C SER A 120 -1.61 5.54 6.79
N LEU A 121 -1.83 6.21 5.65
CA LEU A 121 -1.55 5.66 4.31
C LEU A 121 -0.05 5.41 4.11
N GLU A 122 0.81 6.32 4.56
CA GLU A 122 2.27 6.16 4.52
C GLU A 122 2.73 4.98 5.38
N ALA A 123 2.17 4.82 6.58
CA ALA A 123 2.43 3.67 7.45
C ALA A 123 1.97 2.35 6.80
N MET A 124 0.80 2.34 6.16
CA MET A 124 0.30 1.18 5.41
C MET A 124 1.21 0.86 4.22
N LYS A 125 1.64 1.86 3.45
CA LYS A 125 2.58 1.71 2.34
C LYS A 125 3.88 1.07 2.81
N GLN A 126 4.45 1.56 3.91
CA GLN A 126 5.71 1.03 4.45
C GLN A 126 5.59 -0.47 4.74
N HIS A 127 4.52 -0.88 5.43
CA HIS A 127 4.28 -2.30 5.69
C HIS A 127 4.06 -3.10 4.39
N CYS A 128 3.38 -2.53 3.39
CA CYS A 128 3.19 -3.20 2.11
C CYS A 128 4.52 -3.52 1.44
N LEU A 129 5.44 -2.56 1.41
CA LEU A 129 6.78 -2.72 0.82
C LEU A 129 7.60 -3.78 1.56
N GLU A 130 7.60 -3.74 2.89
CA GLU A 130 8.33 -4.69 3.74
C GLU A 130 7.84 -6.13 3.59
N ASN A 131 6.57 -6.32 3.23
CA ASN A 131 5.92 -7.63 3.19
C ASN A 131 5.54 -8.07 1.76
N GLY A 132 6.01 -7.37 0.73
CA GLY A 132 5.75 -7.72 -0.67
C GLY A 132 4.28 -7.64 -1.09
N VAL A 133 3.47 -6.80 -0.43
CA VAL A 133 2.07 -6.60 -0.81
C VAL A 133 2.00 -5.67 -2.01
N THR A 134 1.48 -6.17 -3.12
CA THR A 134 1.38 -5.43 -4.39
C THR A 134 -0.05 -5.12 -4.81
N ARG A 135 -1.06 -5.61 -4.09
CA ARG A 135 -2.48 -5.44 -4.42
C ARG A 135 -3.32 -5.14 -3.19
N LEU A 136 -4.03 -4.02 -3.25
CA LEU A 136 -4.96 -3.56 -2.22
C LEU A 136 -6.36 -3.36 -2.81
N SER A 137 -7.38 -3.82 -2.08
CA SER A 137 -8.76 -3.43 -2.30
C SER A 137 -9.25 -2.56 -1.14
N ILE A 138 -9.82 -1.40 -1.46
CA ILE A 138 -10.29 -0.43 -0.47
C ILE A 138 -11.69 0.08 -0.80
N PRO A 139 -12.50 0.51 0.17
CA PRO A 139 -13.66 1.34 -0.11
C PRO A 139 -13.22 2.78 -0.38
N ARG A 140 -14.17 3.71 -0.54
CA ARG A 140 -13.88 5.15 -0.45
C ARG A 140 -13.54 5.58 0.99
N ILE A 141 -12.31 5.26 1.41
CA ILE A 141 -11.82 5.50 2.77
C ILE A 141 -11.91 6.98 3.16
N GLY A 142 -12.28 7.24 4.42
CA GLY A 142 -12.42 8.60 4.97
C GLY A 142 -13.62 9.43 4.48
N CYS A 143 -14.42 8.96 3.51
CA CYS A 143 -15.37 9.84 2.80
C CYS A 143 -16.86 9.65 3.14
N GLY A 144 -17.22 8.69 3.97
CA GLY A 144 -18.58 8.48 4.47
C GLY A 144 -18.83 9.22 5.78
N LEU A 145 -18.99 8.46 6.86
CA LEU A 145 -19.17 9.01 8.22
C LEU A 145 -18.00 9.88 8.69
N ASP A 146 -16.84 9.79 8.04
CA ASP A 146 -15.64 10.57 8.35
C ASP A 146 -15.57 11.92 7.60
N CYS A 147 -16.47 12.16 6.65
CA CYS A 147 -16.72 13.45 6.00
C CYS A 147 -15.53 14.10 5.24
N LEU A 148 -14.47 13.34 4.90
CA LEU A 148 -13.46 13.81 3.96
C LEU A 148 -13.99 13.77 2.52
N SER A 149 -13.39 14.57 1.64
CA SER A 149 -13.76 14.61 0.22
C SER A 149 -12.96 13.57 -0.56
N TRP A 150 -13.66 12.68 -1.27
CA TRP A 150 -13.01 11.64 -2.08
C TRP A 150 -12.09 12.22 -3.16
N ASN A 151 -12.42 13.39 -3.71
CA ASN A 151 -11.56 14.07 -4.70
C ASN A 151 -10.19 14.43 -4.12
N LYS A 152 -10.13 14.78 -2.83
CA LYS A 152 -8.85 15.05 -2.15
C LYS A 152 -8.17 13.76 -1.70
N VAL A 153 -8.95 12.79 -1.22
CA VAL A 153 -8.42 11.51 -0.74
C VAL A 153 -7.81 10.68 -1.87
N SER A 154 -8.45 10.62 -3.04
CA SER A 154 -7.93 9.89 -4.21
C SER A 154 -6.56 10.42 -4.65
N VAL A 155 -6.43 11.75 -4.82
CA VAL A 155 -5.15 12.40 -5.12
C VAL A 155 -4.10 12.08 -4.07
N MET A 156 -4.45 12.15 -2.78
CA MET A 156 -3.54 11.80 -1.70
C MET A 156 -3.06 10.34 -1.77
N ILE A 157 -3.94 9.39 -2.10
CA ILE A 157 -3.56 7.99 -2.27
C ILE A 157 -2.58 7.86 -3.44
N GLU A 158 -2.88 8.47 -4.58
CA GLU A 158 -2.00 8.43 -5.76
C GLU A 158 -0.62 9.02 -5.44
N GLU A 159 -0.55 10.15 -4.74
CA GLU A 159 0.72 10.76 -4.30
C GLU A 159 1.51 9.84 -3.37
N VAL A 160 0.86 9.25 -2.35
CA VAL A 160 1.54 8.37 -1.38
C VAL A 160 2.11 7.14 -2.09
N PHE A 161 1.38 6.57 -3.04
CA PHE A 161 1.75 5.32 -3.72
C PHE A 161 2.46 5.50 -5.07
N HIS A 162 2.69 6.75 -5.51
CA HIS A 162 3.21 7.09 -6.85
C HIS A 162 4.45 6.29 -7.27
N SER A 163 5.42 6.10 -6.38
CA SER A 163 6.69 5.43 -6.69
C SER A 163 6.72 3.95 -6.27
N THR A 164 5.58 3.26 -6.34
CA THR A 164 5.45 1.85 -5.96
C THR A 164 4.71 1.04 -7.01
N ASP A 165 4.96 -0.27 -7.04
CA ASP A 165 4.20 -1.22 -7.87
C ASP A 165 2.88 -1.68 -7.23
N ILE A 166 2.43 -0.99 -6.17
CA ILE A 166 1.23 -1.33 -5.41
C ILE A 166 0.00 -0.85 -6.19
N ARG A 167 -0.84 -1.79 -6.61
CA ARG A 167 -2.10 -1.53 -7.31
C ARG A 167 -3.24 -1.43 -6.32
N ILE A 168 -4.04 -0.37 -6.44
CA ILE A 168 -5.16 -0.10 -5.55
C ILE A 168 -6.47 -0.15 -6.34
N THR A 169 -7.40 -1.01 -5.91
CA THR A 169 -8.77 -1.07 -6.43
C THR A 169 -9.74 -0.48 -5.41
N VAL A 170 -10.52 0.51 -5.84
CA VAL A 170 -11.54 1.18 -5.04
C VAL A 170 -12.91 0.60 -5.38
N TYR A 171 -13.59 0.08 -4.36
CA TYR A 171 -14.93 -0.48 -4.48
C TYR A 171 -16.01 0.51 -4.04
N THR A 172 -17.10 0.55 -4.79
CA THR A 172 -18.32 1.32 -4.49
C THR A 172 -19.56 0.48 -4.82
N LEU A 173 -20.62 0.56 -4.01
CA LEU A 173 -21.92 -0.06 -4.30
C LEU A 173 -22.67 0.69 -5.42
#